data_AF-A0AAD6NI68-F1
#
_entry.id   AF-A0AAD6NI68-F1
#
_cell.length_a   1.000
_cell.length_b   1.000
_cell.length_c   1.000
_cell.angle_alpha   90.00
_cell.angle_beta   90.00
_cell.angle_gamma   90.00
#
_symmetry.space_group_name_H-M   'P 1'
#
loop_
_entity.id
_entity.type
_entity.pdbx_description
1 polymer ?
#
loop_
_entity_poly.entity_id
_entity_poly.type
_entity_poly.pdbx_seq_one_letter_code
_entity_poly.pdbx_strand_id
1 'polypeptide(L)' 'MEPPPDLNIIKTFQAKGLLQQYRLAAPLAFKCDRCLQDKKAKLITAYGGQWDSLWCNGCYGNHLSQKKPTA' A
#
# COMPACT_ATOMS: atom_id res chain seq x y z
N MET A 1 -2.98 -12.20 7.57
CA MET A 1 -2.50 -12.90 6.36
C MET A 1 -1.09 -12.40 6.09
N GLU A 2 -0.13 -13.30 5.94
CA GLU A 2 1.28 -12.95 5.73
C GLU A 2 1.51 -12.49 4.28
N PRO A 3 2.57 -11.69 4.00
CA PRO A 3 2.95 -11.38 2.63
C PRO A 3 3.15 -12.67 1.83
N PRO A 4 2.75 -12.70 0.53
CA PRO A 4 3.14 -13.78 -0.35
C PRO A 4 4.67 -13.98 -0.30
N PRO A 5 5.17 -15.22 -0.18
CA PRO A 5 6.61 -15.47 -0.01
C PRO A 5 7.45 -14.96 -1.19
N ASP A 6 6.86 -14.84 -2.38
CA ASP A 6 7.52 -14.33 -3.58
C ASP A 6 7.64 -12.79 -3.61
N LEU A 7 6.95 -12.10 -2.69
CA LEU A 7 7.08 -10.65 -2.54
C LEU A 7 8.38 -10.34 -1.80
N ASN A 8 9.46 -10.22 -2.57
CA ASN A 8 10.76 -9.77 -2.08
C ASN A 8 10.68 -8.31 -1.62
N ILE A 9 10.33 -8.09 -0.35
CA ILE A 9 10.23 -6.79 0.31
C ILE A 9 11.64 -6.33 0.69
N ILE A 10 12.11 -5.26 0.04
CA ILE A 10 13.39 -4.61 0.34
C ILE A 10 13.30 -3.72 1.57
N LYS A 11 12.16 -3.05 1.75
CA LYS A 11 11.99 -2.08 2.83
C LYS A 11 10.55 -2.00 3.29
N THR A 12 10.37 -2.03 4.60
CA THR A 12 9.12 -1.71 5.28
C THR A 12 9.24 -0.31 5.88
N PHE A 13 8.30 0.57 5.57
CA PHE A 13 8.27 1.93 6.13
C PHE A 13 7.60 1.93 7.51
N GLN A 14 7.57 3.06 8.21
CA GLN A 14 6.79 3.15 9.44
C GLN A 14 5.28 3.07 9.14
N ALA A 15 4.54 2.27 9.91
CA ALA A 15 3.10 2.21 9.83
C ALA A 15 2.46 3.57 10.14
N LYS A 16 1.35 3.88 9.47
CA LYS A 16 0.51 5.06 9.74
C LYS A 16 -0.93 4.60 9.95
N GLY A 17 -1.31 4.40 11.21
CA GLY A 17 -2.58 3.77 11.56
C GLY A 17 -2.62 2.34 11.02
N LEU A 18 -3.66 2.01 10.24
CA LEU A 18 -3.80 0.69 9.60
C LEU A 18 -3.01 0.56 8.29
N LEU A 19 -2.32 1.61 7.83
CA LEU A 19 -1.61 1.61 6.56
C LEU A 19 -0.13 1.27 6.77
N GLN A 20 0.34 0.25 6.07
CA GLN A 20 1.74 -0.16 6.07
C GLN A 20 2.29 -0.13 4.65
N GLN A 21 3.28 0.73 4.40
CA GLN A 21 3.92 0.84 3.09
C GLN A 21 5.13 -0.09 2.98
N TYR A 22 5.29 -0.72 1.82
CA TYR A 22 6.38 -1.64 1.49
C TYR A 22 7.01 -1.26 0.15
N ARG A 23 8.34 -1.35 0.09
CA ARG A 23 9.10 -1.31 -1.16
C ARG A 23 9.57 -2.70 -1.53
N LEU A 24 9.27 -3.09 -2.75
CA LEU A 24 9.55 -4.40 -3.32
C LEU A 24 10.78 -4.35 -4.25
N ALA A 25 11.45 -5.48 -4.43
CA ALA A 25 12.56 -5.61 -5.36
C ALA A 25 12.12 -5.52 -6.82
N ALA A 26 11.02 -6.20 -7.13
CA ALA A 26 10.39 -6.21 -8.46
C ALA A 26 9.04 -5.48 -8.44
N PRO A 27 8.58 -4.94 -9.58
CA PRO A 27 7.24 -4.35 -9.66
C PRO A 27 6.18 -5.45 -9.52
N LEU A 28 5.25 -5.27 -8.59
CA LEU A 28 4.07 -6.11 -8.46
C LEU A 28 2.94 -5.52 -9.32
N ALA A 29 2.24 -6.37 -10.07
CA ALA A 29 0.97 -6.03 -10.68
C ALA A 29 -0.16 -6.26 -9.66
N PHE A 30 -1.02 -5.27 -9.47
CA PHE A 30 -2.13 -5.33 -8.52
C PHE A 30 -3.24 -4.37 -8.92
N LYS A 31 -4.46 -4.63 -8.47
CA LYS A 31 -5.58 -3.69 -8.57
C LYS A 31 -5.63 -2.85 -7.30
N CYS A 32 -5.61 -1.53 -7.43
CA CYS A 32 -5.70 -0.66 -6.26
C CYS A 32 -7.12 -0.67 -5.69
N ASP A 33 -7.27 -1.02 -4.42
CA ASP A 33 -8.57 -1.13 -3.75
C ASP A 33 -9.30 0.23 -3.60
N ARG A 34 -8.56 1.34 -3.70
CA ARG A 34 -9.11 2.70 -3.58
C ARG A 34 -9.56 3.33 -4.88
N CYS A 35 -8.75 3.25 -5.94
CA CYS A 35 -9.11 3.83 -7.25
C CYS A 35 -9.60 2.80 -8.26
N LEU A 36 -9.59 1.52 -7.90
CA LEU A 36 -10.02 0.38 -8.72
C LEU A 36 -9.28 0.23 -10.06
N GLN A 37 -8.16 0.92 -10.23
CA GLN A 37 -7.31 0.85 -11.41
C GLN A 37 -6.24 -0.22 -11.25
N ASP A 38 -5.91 -0.90 -12.34
CA ASP A 38 -4.72 -1.75 -12.42
C ASP A 38 -3.45 -0.92 -12.32
N LYS A 39 -2.49 -1.43 -11.54
CA LYS A 39 -1.21 -0.78 -11.25
C LYS A 39 -0.10 -1.80 -11.38
N LYS A 40 1.08 -1.31 -11.75
CA LYS A 40 2.33 -2.06 -11.68
C LYS A 40 3.37 -1.18 -11.00
N ALA A 41 3.76 -1.52 -9.78
CA ALA A 41 4.66 -0.67 -8.99
C ALA A 41 5.53 -1.47 -8.01
N LYS A 42 6.68 -0.88 -7.65
CA LYS A 42 7.56 -1.39 -6.58
C LYS A 42 7.20 -0.85 -5.20
N LEU A 43 6.24 0.07 -5.11
CA LEU A 43 5.85 0.74 -3.87
C LEU A 43 4.35 0.57 -3.70
N ILE A 44 3.96 -0.18 -2.68
CA ILE A 44 2.58 -0.54 -2.38
C ILE A 44 2.29 -0.30 -0.91
N THR A 45 1.03 -0.07 -0.57
CA THR A 45 0.59 0.06 0.81
C THR A 45 -0.48 -0.98 1.10
N ALA A 46 -0.28 -1.84 2.10
CA ALA A 46 -1.30 -2.74 2.59
C ALA A 46 -2.16 -2.04 3.65
N TYR A 47 -3.47 -2.30 3.63
CA TYR A 47 -4.40 -1.80 4.63
C TYR A 47 -4.75 -2.92 5.63
N GLY A 48 -4.67 -2.63 6.94
CA GLY A 48 -5.02 -3.57 8.01
C GLY A 48 -4.14 -4.83 8.04
N GLY A 49 -2.94 -4.78 7.45
CA GLY A 49 -2.09 -5.96 7.26
C GLY A 49 -2.66 -6.98 6.27
N GLN A 50 -3.65 -6.61 5.46
CA GLN A 50 -4.26 -7.46 4.45
C GLN A 50 -3.60 -7.20 3.09
N TRP A 51 -3.02 -8.24 2.51
CA TRP A 51 -2.35 -8.18 1.21
C TRP A 51 -3.32 -8.23 0.02
N ASP A 52 -4.60 -8.51 0.26
CA ASP A 52 -5.69 -8.38 -0.73
C ASP A 52 -6.16 -6.91 -0.87
N SER A 53 -5.89 -6.07 0.14
CA SER A 53 -6.30 -4.67 0.16
C SER A 53 -5.08 -3.76 -0.06
N LEU A 54 -4.62 -3.73 -1.31
CA LEU A 54 -3.46 -2.93 -1.72
C LEU A 54 -3.84 -1.56 -2.27
N TRP A 55 -3.14 -0.54 -1.79
CA TRP A 55 -3.29 0.84 -2.24
C TRP A 55 -2.06 1.26 -3.03
N CYS A 56 -2.30 1.98 -4.13
CA CYS A 56 -1.22 2.62 -4.88
C CYS A 56 -0.66 3.82 -4.12
N ASN A 57 0.58 4.17 -4.41
CA ASN A 57 1.25 5.30 -3.74
C ASN A 57 0.48 6.63 -3.89
N GLY A 58 -0.20 6.86 -5.02
CA GLY A 58 -1.03 8.05 -5.23
C GLY A 58 -2.24 8.10 -4.28
N CYS A 59 -2.98 7.00 -4.14
CA CYS A 59 -4.11 6.91 -3.21
C CYS A 59 -3.65 7.00 -1.74
N TYR A 60 -2.52 6.38 -1.42
CA TYR A 60 -1.89 6.51 -0.10
C TYR A 60 -1.51 7.96 0.20
N GLY A 61 -0.82 8.65 -0.71
CA GLY A 61 -0.46 10.06 -0.57
C GLY A 61 -1.68 10.96 -0.39
N ASN A 62 -2.71 10.79 -1.23
CA ASN A 62 -3.97 11.54 -1.09
C ASN A 62 -4.64 11.30 0.27
N HIS A 63 -4.67 10.06 0.76
CA HIS A 63 -5.20 9.75 2.09
C HIS A 63 -4.42 10.45 3.21
N LEU A 64 -3.09 10.50 3.11
CA LEU A 64 -2.27 11.22 4.09
C LEU A 64 -2.45 12.74 4.03
N SER A 65 -2.73 13.29 2.85
CA SER A 65 -2.98 14.72 2.66
C SER A 65 -4.34 15.16 3.18
N GLN A 66 -5.32 14.26 3.24
CA GLN A 66 -6.62 14.50 3.87
C GLN A 66 -6.48 14.47 5.39
N LYS A 67 -5.92 15.53 5.98
CA LYS A 67 -6.16 15.85 7.39
C LYS A 67 -7.68 16.01 7.54
N LYS A 68 -8.35 15.11 8.27
CA LYS A 68 -9.71 15.42 8.75
C LYS A 68 -9.62 16.75 9.52
N PRO A 69 -10.56 17.69 9.33
CA PRO A 69 -10.78 18.71 10.35
C PRO A 69 -11.06 17.98 11.65
N THR A 70 -10.30 18.29 12.69
CA THR A 70 -10.66 17.93 14.06
C THR A 70 -12.02 18.57 14.30
N ALA A 71 -13.07 17.77 14.42
CA ALA A 71 -14.33 18.19 15.03
C ALA A 71 -14.17 18.17 16.55
#